data_AF-A0A7H8KXX3-F1
#
_entry.id   AF-A0A7H8KXX3-F1
#
_cell.length_a   1.000
_cell.length_b   1.000
_cell.length_c   1.000
_cell.angle_alpha   90.00
_cell.angle_beta   90.00
_cell.angle_gamma   90.00
#
_symmetry.space_group_name_H-M   'P 1'
#
loop_
_entity.id
_entity.type
_entity.pdbx_description
1 polymer ?
#
loop_
_entity_poly.entity_id
_entity_poly.type
_entity_poly.pdbx_seq_one_letter_code
_entity_poly.pdbx_strand_id
1 'polypeptide(L)'
;MSDALRQRAWEIAEQLARTGGGEARLTVTPDGRYRIELDDLRPHGTDDHRAVLDALALGDRWGHRYSPPSRNGGTARETVWSEVRRDPPALSG
;
A
#
# COMPACT_ATOMS: atom_id res chain seq x y z
N MET A 1 6.04 3.01 -19.77
CA MET A 1 5.28 2.67 -18.55
C MET A 1 3.83 3.09 -18.82
N SER A 2 2.82 2.23 -18.70
CA SER A 2 1.46 2.60 -19.13
C SER A 2 0.83 3.59 -18.15
N ASP A 3 0.24 4.66 -18.66
CA ASP A 3 -0.44 5.67 -17.85
C ASP A 3 -1.58 5.07 -17.01
N ALA A 4 -2.25 4.03 -17.54
CA ALA A 4 -3.28 3.28 -16.83
C ALA A 4 -2.78 2.58 -15.55
N LEU A 5 -1.57 2.01 -15.57
CA LEU A 5 -1.01 1.35 -14.37
C LEU A 5 -0.63 2.37 -13.30
N ARG A 6 -0.09 3.52 -13.73
CA ARG A 6 0.20 4.64 -12.84
C ARG A 6 -1.07 5.18 -12.21
N GLN A 7 -2.13 5.36 -13.01
CA GLN A 7 -3.43 5.85 -12.56
C GLN A 7 -4.05 4.90 -11.52
N ARG A 8 -4.05 3.58 -11.80
CA ARG A 8 -4.52 2.57 -10.84
C ARG A 8 -3.72 2.63 -9.52
N ALA A 9 -2.40 2.75 -9.61
CA ALA A 9 -1.55 2.86 -8.41
C ALA A 9 -1.84 4.15 -7.61
N TRP A 10 -2.10 5.25 -8.31
CA TRP A 10 -2.48 6.52 -7.69
C TRP A 10 -3.82 6.42 -6.96
N GLU A 11 -4.84 5.83 -7.58
CA GLU A 11 -6.17 5.64 -6.95
C GLU A 11 -6.10 4.83 -5.66
N ILE A 12 -5.30 3.76 -5.66
CA ILE A 12 -5.04 2.94 -4.46
C ILE A 12 -4.35 3.78 -3.37
N ALA A 13 -3.37 4.60 -3.75
CA ALA A 13 -2.67 5.48 -2.81
C ALA A 13 -3.61 6.52 -2.19
N GLU A 14 -4.47 7.16 -2.99
CA GLU A 14 -5.46 8.10 -2.46
C GLU A 14 -6.47 7.42 -1.53
N GLN A 15 -6.91 6.21 -1.86
CA GLN A 15 -7.84 5.48 -1.01
C GLN A 15 -7.20 5.09 0.33
N LEU A 16 -5.97 4.56 0.30
CA LEU A 16 -5.20 4.25 1.52
C LEU A 16 -4.96 5.48 2.39
N ALA A 17 -4.60 6.62 1.78
CA ALA A 17 -4.39 7.87 2.51
C ALA A 17 -5.67 8.37 3.19
N ARG A 18 -6.82 8.25 2.50
CA ARG A 18 -8.14 8.62 3.05
C ARG A 18 -8.54 7.74 4.24
N THR A 19 -8.25 6.45 4.20
CA THR A 19 -8.69 5.49 5.23
C THR A 19 -7.72 5.36 6.40
N GLY A 20 -6.43 5.56 6.16
CA GLY A 20 -5.38 5.34 7.16
C GLY A 20 -4.94 6.59 7.93
N GLY A 21 -5.52 7.76 7.64
CA GLY A 21 -5.21 9.01 8.34
C GLY A 21 -3.77 9.53 8.13
N GLY A 22 -3.04 8.99 7.14
CA GLY A 22 -1.63 9.27 6.88
C GLY A 22 -1.31 9.45 5.39
N GLU A 23 -0.07 9.79 5.08
CA GLU A 23 0.39 9.95 3.70
C GLU A 23 0.80 8.59 3.12
N ALA A 24 0.16 8.19 2.01
CA ALA A 24 0.57 7.02 1.24
C ALA A 24 1.71 7.41 0.28
N ARG A 25 2.81 6.66 0.33
CA ARG A 25 3.97 6.84 -0.54
C ARG A 25 3.91 5.89 -1.72
N LEU A 26 3.96 6.43 -2.93
CA LEU A 26 3.98 5.68 -4.19
C LEU A 26 5.40 5.57 -4.72
N THR A 27 5.89 4.34 -4.89
CA THR A 27 7.26 4.04 -5.37
C THR A 27 7.21 3.09 -6.56
N VAL A 28 8.04 3.35 -7.57
CA VAL A 28 8.27 2.43 -8.69
C VAL A 28 9.36 1.44 -8.30
N THR A 29 9.08 0.15 -8.39
CA THR A 29 10.06 -0.91 -8.10
C THR A 29 10.93 -1.21 -9.33
N PRO A 30 12.12 -1.82 -9.15
CA PRO A 30 13.02 -2.13 -10.26
C PRO A 30 12.43 -3.04 -11.35
N ASP A 31 11.42 -3.85 -11.01
CA ASP A 31 10.69 -4.72 -11.94
C ASP A 31 9.50 -4.03 -12.63
N GLY A 32 9.42 -2.69 -12.54
CA GLY A 32 8.41 -1.89 -13.23
C GLY A 32 7.01 -1.97 -12.63
N ARG A 33 6.89 -2.44 -11.39
CA ARG A 33 5.65 -2.43 -10.61
C ARG A 33 5.54 -1.14 -9.81
N TYR A 34 4.34 -0.88 -9.31
CA TYR A 34 4.12 0.16 -8.33
C TYR A 34 3.91 -0.47 -6.96
N ARG A 35 4.57 0.10 -5.96
CA ARG A 35 4.38 -0.23 -4.56
C ARG A 35 3.88 1.02 -3.84
N ILE A 36 2.75 0.87 -3.17
CA ILE A 36 2.09 1.89 -2.38
C ILE A 36 2.28 1.49 -0.92
N GLU A 37 2.94 2.34 -0.14
CA GLU A 37 3.21 2.09 1.27
C GLU A 37 2.51 3.17 2.11
N LEU A 38 1.81 2.73 3.15
CA LEU A 38 1.25 3.61 4.16
C LEU A 38 2.01 3.36 5.46
N ASP A 39 2.62 4.42 5.98
CA ASP A 39 3.19 4.42 7.32
C ASP A 39 2.08 4.70 8.32
N ASP A 40 1.74 3.69 9.10
CA ASP A 40 0.66 3.75 10.06
C ASP A 40 1.21 4.15 11.44
N LEU A 41 0.75 5.30 11.91
CA LEU A 41 0.99 5.81 13.26
C LEU A 41 -0.24 5.50 14.14
N ARG A 42 -0.67 4.23 14.12
CA ARG A 42 -1.88 3.68 14.74
C ARG A 42 -3.20 4.22 14.18
N PRO A 43 -4.11 3.34 13.75
CA PRO A 43 -5.47 3.73 13.43
C PRO A 43 -6.24 4.08 14.70
N HIS A 44 -7.00 5.17 14.63
CA HIS A 44 -7.92 5.58 15.67
C HIS A 44 -9.22 4.74 15.60
N GLY A 45 -9.16 3.47 15.99
CA GLY A 45 -10.36 2.63 16.20
C GLY A 45 -10.55 1.48 15.20
N THR A 46 -11.57 0.65 15.45
CA THR A 46 -11.78 -0.64 14.77
C THR A 46 -12.37 -0.53 13.36
N ASP A 47 -13.15 0.51 13.08
CA ASP A 47 -13.82 0.68 11.78
C ASP A 47 -12.83 1.10 10.68
N ASP A 48 -11.79 1.85 11.04
CA ASP A 48 -10.73 2.30 10.13
C ASP A 48 -9.89 1.11 9.61
N HIS A 49 -9.77 0.03 10.40
CA HIS A 49 -9.02 -1.16 10.01
C HIS A 49 -9.63 -1.89 8.80
N ARG A 50 -10.97 -1.97 8.71
CA ARG A 50 -11.62 -2.63 7.56
C ARG A 50 -11.39 -1.84 6.29
N ALA A 51 -11.52 -0.52 6.36
CA ALA A 51 -11.34 0.36 5.21
C ALA A 51 -9.89 0.30 4.67
N VAL A 52 -8.90 0.22 5.56
CA VAL A 52 -7.50 -0.03 5.18
C VAL A 52 -7.33 -1.38 4.46
N LEU A 53 -7.93 -2.46 4.99
CA LEU A 53 -7.87 -3.78 4.34
C LEU A 53 -8.53 -3.78 2.95
N ASP A 54 -9.67 -3.12 2.80
CA ASP A 54 -10.38 -3.01 1.52
C ASP A 54 -9.54 -2.24 0.49
N ALA A 55 -8.86 -1.17 0.91
CA ALA A 55 -7.95 -0.41 0.06
C ALA A 55 -6.70 -1.22 -0.34
N LEU A 56 -6.13 -2.00 0.58
CA LEU A 56 -5.00 -2.90 0.28
C LEU A 56 -5.36 -3.96 -0.77
N ALA A 57 -6.58 -4.49 -0.69
CA ALA A 57 -7.09 -5.54 -1.59
C ALA A 57 -7.29 -5.09 -3.05
N LEU A 58 -7.25 -3.79 -3.34
CA LEU A 58 -7.30 -3.26 -4.70
C LEU A 58 -6.01 -3.53 -5.50
N GLY A 59 -4.90 -3.79 -4.81
CA GLY A 59 -3.65 -4.22 -5.44
C GLY A 59 -3.64 -5.71 -5.77
N ASP A 60 -2.64 -6.13 -6.55
CA ASP A 60 -2.45 -7.53 -6.92
C ASP A 60 -1.75 -8.32 -5.80
N ARG A 61 -1.05 -7.62 -4.91
CA ARG A 61 -0.55 -8.14 -3.63
C ARG A 61 -0.63 -7.08 -2.57
N TRP A 62 -0.66 -7.54 -1.33
CA TRP A 62 -0.57 -6.69 -0.16
C TRP A 62 0.26 -7.35 0.93
N GLY A 63 0.66 -6.57 1.93
CA GLY A 63 1.31 -7.08 3.11
C GLY A 63 1.51 -6.02 4.19
N HIS A 64 2.15 -6.44 5.26
CA HIS A 64 2.37 -5.63 6.46
C HIS A 64 3.80 -5.87 6.98
N ARG A 65 4.38 -4.83 7.58
CA ARG A 65 5.66 -4.88 8.29
C ARG A 65 5.53 -4.12 9.60
N TYR A 66 5.81 -4.80 10.70
CA TYR A 66 5.97 -4.19 12.01
C TYR A 66 7.47 -3.96 12.32
N SER A 67 7.80 -2.75 12.75
CA SER A 67 9.13 -2.40 13.25
C SER A 67 9.03 -2.02 14.73
N PRO A 68 9.63 -2.80 15.64
CA PRO A 68 9.53 -2.54 17.07
C PRO A 68 10.27 -1.26 17.48
N PRO A 69 9.86 -0.61 18.60
CA PRO A 69 10.46 0.62 19.13
C PRO A 69 11.99 0.60 19.23
N SER A 70 12.56 -0.54 19.61
CA SER A 70 14.01 -0.73 19.79
C SER A 70 14.82 -0.52 18.51
N ARG A 71 14.20 -0.62 17.33
CA ARG A 71 14.86 -0.42 16.03
C ARG A 71 14.75 1.00 15.48
N ASN A 72 13.86 1.84 16.03
CA ASN A 72 13.48 3.14 15.48
C ASN A 72 13.54 4.26 16.53
N GLY A 73 14.55 4.26 17.40
CA GLY A 73 14.74 5.34 18.39
C GLY A 73 13.61 5.47 19.42
N GLY A 74 12.90 4.38 19.72
CA GLY A 74 11.81 4.36 20.71
C GLY A 74 10.40 4.39 20.13
N THR A 75 10.23 4.49 18.81
CA THR A 75 8.90 4.58 18.18
C THR A 75 8.55 3.30 17.43
N ALA A 76 7.45 2.64 17.80
CA ALA A 76 6.91 1.53 17.00
C ALA A 76 6.41 2.08 15.66
N ARG A 77 6.62 1.33 14.58
CA ARG A 77 6.12 1.69 13.25
C ARG A 77 5.47 0.49 12.59
N GLU A 78 4.25 0.68 12.13
CA GLU A 78 3.56 -0.25 11.25
C GLU A 78 3.59 0.31 9.85
N THR A 79 3.88 -0.55 8.87
CA THR A 79 3.81 -0.18 7.46
C THR A 79 2.98 -1.23 6.76
N VAL A 80 1.86 -0.83 6.18
CA VAL A 80 1.10 -1.68 5.25
C VAL A 80 1.43 -1.28 3.83
N TRP A 81 1.33 -2.23 2.91
CA TRP A 81 1.65 -1.97 1.52
C TRP A 81 0.75 -2.73 0.57
N SER A 82 0.47 -2.10 -0.57
CA SER A 82 -0.21 -2.68 -1.72
C SER A 82 0.70 -2.58 -2.95
N GLU A 83 0.69 -3.60 -3.80
CA GLU A 83 1.51 -3.67 -5.01
C GLU A 83 0.63 -3.89 -6.23
N VAL A 84 0.92 -3.15 -7.30
CA VAL A 84 0.24 -3.23 -8.59
C VAL A 84 1.25 -3.54 -9.68
N ARG A 85 0.94 -4.56 -10.46
CA ARG A 85 1.74 -5.06 -11.56
C ARG A 85 1.09 -4.65 -12.87
N ARG A 86 1.91 -4.51 -13.91
CA ARG A 86 1.37 -4.61 -15.27
C ARG A 86 0.76 -6.01 -15.41
N ASP A 87 -0.45 -6.12 -15.95
CA ASP A 87 -1.15 -7.40 -16.09
C ASP A 87 -0.17 -8.52 -16.46
N PRO A 88 -0.24 -9.69 -15.82
CA PRO A 88 0.47 -10.84 -16.36
C PRO A 88 -0.01 -11.00 -17.81
N PRO A 89 0.87 -11.27 -18.79
CA PRO A 89 0.41 -11.59 -20.13
C PRO A 89 -0.64 -12.69 -19.99
N ALA A 90 -1.80 -12.49 -20.61
CA ALA A 90 -2.87 -13.47 -20.61
C ALA A 90 -2.24 -14.82 -20.93
N LEU A 91 -2.35 -15.78 -20.01
CA LEU A 91 -1.96 -17.16 -20.29
C LEU A 91 -2.81 -17.57 -21.50
N SER A 92 -2.20 -17.59 -22.67
CA SER A 92 -2.81 -18.08 -23.89
C SER A 92 -2.91 -19.59 -23.71
N GLY A 93 -4.08 -20.06 -23.30
CA GLY A 93 -4.47 -21.46 -23.31
C GLY A 93 -5.15 -21.83 -24.61
#